data_AF-A0A7G5DXR3-F1
#
_entry.id   AF-A0A7G5DXR3-F1
#
_cell.length_a   1.000
_cell.length_b   1.000
_cell.length_c   1.000
_cell.angle_alpha   90.00
_cell.angle_beta   90.00
_cell.angle_gamma   90.00
#
_symmetry.space_group_name_H-M   'P 1'
#
loop_
_entity.id
_entity.type
_entity.pdbx_description
1 polymer ?
#
loop_
_entity_poly.entity_id
_entity_poly.type
_entity_poly.pdbx_seq_one_letter_code
_entity_poly.pdbx_strand_id
1 'polypeptide(L)'
;MALITSADGLHWPAAHHPLVSLRELKVDGQHKTVLAHLERPFILFDKNGRPQVLYAAASIGEPFKNKSDRIAKEENSFIVSFGLN
;
A
#
# COMPACT_ATOMS: atom_id res chain seq x y z
N MET A 1 -2.27 -0.86 -7.20
CA MET A 1 -1.57 0.45 -7.29
C MET A 1 -0.60 0.42 -8.46
N ALA A 2 -0.34 1.56 -9.09
CA ALA A 2 0.61 1.69 -10.20
C ALA A 2 1.47 2.96 -10.04
N LEU A 3 2.72 2.91 -10.50
CA LEU A 3 3.61 4.06 -10.56
C LEU A 3 3.42 4.84 -11.87
N ILE A 4 3.12 6.14 -11.74
CA ILE A 4 3.06 7.12 -12.82
C ILE A 4 4.00 8.28 -12.48
N THR A 5 4.58 8.89 -13.50
CA THR A 5 5.58 9.96 -13.33
C THR A 5 5.24 11.15 -14.20
N SER A 6 5.59 12.34 -13.76
CA SER A 6 5.42 13.56 -14.55
C SER A 6 6.64 14.47 -14.39
N ALA A 7 7.09 15.05 -15.51
CA ALA A 7 8.17 16.04 -15.51
C ALA A 7 7.65 17.46 -15.22
N ASP A 8 6.36 17.72 -15.49
CA ASP A 8 5.73 19.04 -15.41
C ASP A 8 4.55 19.12 -14.43
N GLY A 9 4.14 17.98 -13.86
CA GLY A 9 2.98 17.86 -12.98
C GLY A 9 1.63 17.85 -13.71
N LEU A 10 1.60 17.97 -15.03
CA LEU A 10 0.38 18.03 -15.85
C LEU A 10 0.17 16.75 -16.65
N HIS A 11 1.24 16.20 -17.21
CA HIS A 11 1.19 14.99 -18.02
C HIS A 11 1.74 13.81 -17.24
N TRP A 12 0.93 12.77 -17.06
CA TRP A 12 1.24 11.64 -16.20
C TRP A 12 1.23 10.31 -16.97
N PRO A 13 2.26 10.04 -17.80
CA PRO A 13 2.43 8.72 -18.38
C PRO A 13 2.73 7.67 -17.31
N ALA A 14 2.57 6.39 -17.70
CA ALA A 14 3.14 5.29 -16.94
C ALA A 14 4.65 5.50 -16.77
N ALA A 15 5.17 5.15 -15.59
CA ALA A 15 6.61 5.19 -15.36
C ALA A 15 7.34 4.23 -16.32
N HIS A 16 8.56 4.57 -16.71
CA HIS A 16 9.40 3.73 -17.58
C HIS A 16 9.62 2.32 -16.99
N HIS A 17 9.66 2.23 -15.66
CA HIS A 17 9.65 0.98 -14.89
C HIS A 17 8.43 0.98 -13.96
N PRO A 18 7.25 0.55 -14.43
CA PRO A 18 6.04 0.61 -13.65
C PRO A 18 6.09 -0.39 -12.49
N LEU A 19 5.89 0.11 -11.27
CA LEU A 19 5.75 -0.73 -10.09
C LEU A 19 4.27 -1.03 -9.86
N VAL A 20 3.89 -2.31 -9.88
CA VAL A 20 2.54 -2.76 -9.55
C VAL A 20 2.59 -3.58 -8.28
N SER A 21 1.93 -3.10 -7.23
CA SER A 21 1.76 -3.88 -6.00
C SER A 21 0.55 -4.79 -6.10
N LEU A 22 0.75 -6.06 -5.75
CA LEU A 22 -0.35 -6.97 -5.45
C LEU A 22 -1.04 -6.53 -4.15
N ARG A 23 -2.31 -6.88 -3.98
CA ARG A 23 -3.08 -6.67 -2.74
C ARG A 23 -2.84 -7.82 -1.76
N GLU A 24 -1.57 -8.03 -1.44
CA GLU A 24 -1.12 -9.20 -0.70
C GLU A 24 -0.03 -8.78 0.29
N LEU A 25 -0.18 -9.22 1.53
CA LEU A 25 0.78 -9.00 2.59
C LEU A 25 1.45 -10.32 2.95
N LYS A 26 2.78 -10.32 2.91
CA LYS A 26 3.61 -11.42 3.40
C LYS A 26 4.40 -10.92 4.60
N VAL A 27 4.03 -11.41 5.78
CA VAL A 27 4.81 -11.22 7.02
C VAL A 27 5.65 -12.46 7.22
N ASP A 28 6.91 -12.29 7.63
CA ASP A 28 7.81 -13.42 7.82
C ASP A 28 7.26 -14.38 8.90
N GLY A 29 7.39 -15.68 8.63
CA GLY A 29 6.81 -16.74 9.47
C GLY A 29 5.28 -16.82 9.47
N GLN A 30 4.56 -16.02 8.68
CA GLN A 30 3.10 -16.08 8.58
C GLN A 30 2.61 -16.50 7.19
N HIS A 31 1.41 -17.08 7.15
CA HIS A 31 0.72 -17.28 5.88
C HIS A 31 0.39 -15.95 5.23
N LYS A 32 0.45 -15.96 3.89
CA LYS A 32 0.09 -14.83 3.04
C LYS A 32 -1.33 -14.35 3.35
N THR A 33 -1.48 -13.06 3.58
CA THR A 33 -2.78 -12.41 3.81
C THR A 33 -3.20 -11.65 2.57
N VAL A 34 -4.38 -11.96 2.03
CA VAL A 34 -4.99 -11.19 0.94
C VAL A 34 -5.64 -9.95 1.53
N LEU A 35 -5.43 -8.79 0.91
CA LEU A 35 -5.99 -7.52 1.33
C LEU A 35 -7.20 -7.18 0.47
N ALA A 36 -8.27 -6.68 1.09
CA ALA A 36 -9.40 -6.10 0.37
C ALA A 36 -8.96 -4.77 -0.28
N HIS A 37 -8.32 -3.91 0.51
CA HIS A 37 -7.93 -2.55 0.13
C HIS A 37 -6.45 -2.29 0.40
N LEU A 38 -5.83 -1.51 -0.50
CA LEU A 38 -4.50 -0.95 -0.34
C LEU A 38 -4.52 0.45 -0.97
N GLU A 39 -4.59 1.47 -0.12
CA GLU A 39 -4.98 2.82 -0.52
C GLU A 39 -4.02 3.88 -0.01
N ARG A 40 -4.16 5.08 -0.62
CA ARG A 40 -3.45 6.31 -0.25
C ARG A 40 -1.94 6.09 -0.07
N PRO A 41 -1.25 5.68 -1.14
CA PRO A 41 0.17 5.41 -1.04
C PRO A 41 0.97 6.70 -0.83
N PHE A 42 1.92 6.65 0.09
CA PHE A 42 2.91 7.70 0.32
C PHE A 42 4.31 7.10 0.20
N ILE A 43 5.18 7.76 -0.56
CA ILE A 43 6.56 7.33 -0.73
C ILE A 43 7.45 8.28 0.08
N LEU A 44 8.29 7.71 0.94
CA LEU A 44 9.37 8.43 1.58
C LEU A 44 10.60 8.41 0.67
N PHE A 45 11.14 9.58 0.35
CA PHE A 45 12.38 9.73 -0.42
C PHE A 45 13.54 10.14 0.49
N ASP A 46 14.74 9.67 0.18
CA ASP A 46 15.97 10.18 0.82
C ASP A 46 16.34 11.57 0.29
N LYS A 47 17.41 12.15 0.85
CA LYS A 47 17.95 13.46 0.44
C LYS A 47 18.42 13.53 -1.03
N ASN A 48 18.64 12.39 -1.67
CA ASN A 48 19.06 12.27 -3.06
C ASN A 48 17.87 11.99 -3.99
N GLY A 49 16.63 12.02 -3.48
CA GLY A 49 15.42 11.72 -4.25
C GLY A 49 15.21 10.24 -4.53
N ARG A 50 15.89 9.33 -3.80
CA ARG A 50 15.69 7.87 -3.96
C ARG A 50 14.54 7.41 -3.07
N PRO A 51 13.53 6.68 -3.60
CA PRO A 51 12.46 6.14 -2.79
C PRO A 51 13.04 5.12 -1.80
N GLN A 52 12.59 5.14 -0.55
CA GLN A 52 13.07 4.28 0.53
C GLN A 52 11.95 3.39 1.08
N VAL A 53 10.76 3.94 1.25
CA VAL A 53 9.64 3.23 1.87
C VAL A 53 8.34 3.65 1.19
N LEU A 54 7.48 2.67 0.90
CA LEU A 54 6.08 2.88 0.56
C LEU A 54 5.21 2.63 1.80
N TYR A 55 4.48 3.65 2.22
CA TYR A 55 3.42 3.54 3.20
C TYR A 55 2.06 3.48 2.52
N ALA A 56 1.15 2.67 3.06
CA ALA A 56 -0.23 2.62 2.59
C ALA A 56 -1.17 2.20 3.72
N ALA A 57 -2.44 2.61 3.61
CA ALA A 57 -3.50 2.05 4.43
C ALA A 57 -3.95 0.72 3.82
N ALA A 58 -4.10 -0.31 4.65
CA ALA A 58 -4.51 -1.64 4.24
C ALA A 58 -5.69 -2.12 5.10
N SER A 59 -6.53 -2.97 4.51
CA SER A 59 -7.54 -3.71 5.27
C SER A 59 -7.63 -5.17 4.79
N ILE A 60 -7.91 -6.08 5.72
CA ILE A 60 -8.12 -7.51 5.40
C ILE A 60 -9.51 -7.69 4.77
N GLY A 61 -10.50 -6.98 5.30
CA GLY A 61 -11.87 -6.94 4.81
C GLY A 61 -12.44 -5.52 4.85
N GLU A 62 -13.76 -5.40 4.71
CA GLU A 62 -14.45 -4.13 4.89
C GLU A 62 -14.48 -3.76 6.39
N PRO A 63 -13.89 -2.62 6.79
CA PRO A 63 -13.96 -2.17 8.18
C PRO A 63 -15.40 -1.94 8.62
N PHE A 64 -15.72 -2.27 9.87
CA PHE A 64 -17.06 -2.07 10.48
C PHE A 64 -18.23 -2.75 9.77
N LYS A 65 -17.98 -3.75 8.91
CA LYS A 65 -19.03 -4.45 8.17
C LYS A 65 -20.09 -5.05 9.10
N ASN A 66 -19.67 -5.63 10.22
CA ASN A 66 -20.56 -6.25 11.19
C ASN A 66 -21.15 -5.26 12.23
N LYS A 67 -20.85 -3.95 12.14
CA LYS A 67 -21.38 -2.89 13.02
C LYS A 67 -21.31 -3.22 14.51
N SER A 68 -20.21 -3.83 14.94
CA SER A 68 -19.95 -4.20 16.33
C SER A 68 -18.93 -3.23 16.96
N ASP A 69 -19.04 -3.02 18.26
CA ASP A 69 -18.05 -2.28 19.05
C ASP A 69 -16.69 -3.00 19.15
N ARG A 70 -16.64 -4.29 18.77
CA ARG A 70 -15.40 -5.07 18.64
C ARG A 70 -15.12 -5.37 17.18
N ILE A 71 -14.01 -4.86 16.68
CA ILE A 71 -13.54 -5.13 15.31
C ILE A 71 -12.98 -6.56 15.26
N ALA A 72 -13.60 -7.40 14.43
CA ALA A 72 -13.09 -8.73 14.12
C ALA A 72 -11.74 -8.64 13.39
N LYS A 73 -10.87 -9.65 13.55
CA LYS A 73 -9.54 -9.64 12.92
C LYS A 73 -9.63 -9.50 11.40
N GLU A 74 -10.66 -10.07 10.81
CA GLU A 74 -10.94 -10.10 9.38
C GLU A 74 -11.42 -8.75 8.84
N GLU A 75 -11.88 -7.85 9.71
CA GLU A 75 -12.31 -6.48 9.38
C GLU A 75 -11.25 -5.44 9.76
N ASN A 76 -10.08 -5.89 10.22
CA ASN A 76 -9.06 -5.01 10.74
C ASN A 76 -8.42 -4.18 9.61
N SER A 77 -8.06 -2.96 9.94
CA SER A 77 -7.32 -2.04 9.08
C SER A 77 -6.07 -1.54 9.79
N PHE A 78 -5.01 -1.32 9.03
CA PHE A 78 -3.69 -0.97 9.57
C PHE A 78 -2.85 -0.26 8.52
N ILE A 79 -1.77 0.37 8.98
CA ILE A 79 -0.77 0.96 8.10
C ILE A 79 0.30 -0.10 7.82
N VAL A 80 0.64 -0.25 6.54
CA VAL A 80 1.76 -1.07 6.09
C VAL A 80 2.91 -0.19 5.63
N SER A 81 4.13 -0.67 5.81
CA SER A 81 5.35 -0.05 5.31
C SER A 81 6.17 -1.09 4.54
N PHE A 82 6.40 -0.84 3.25
CA PHE A 82 7.22 -1.69 2.40
C PHE A 82 8.54 -0.99 2.12
N GLY A 83 9.66 -1.61 2.50
CA GLY A 83 10.99 -1.14 2.11
C GLY A 83 11.17 -1.26 0.59
N LEU A 84 11.65 -0.21 -0.04
CA LEU A 84 11.97 -0.15 -1.46
C LEU A 84 13.50 -0.12 -1.56
N ASN A 85 14.09 -1.28 -1.85
CA ASN A 85 15.54 -1.45 -2.01
C ASN A 85 16.01 -0.90 -3.37
#